data_AF-A0A1F6PMF6-F1
#
_entry.id   AF-A0A1F6PMF6-F1
#
_cell.length_a   1.000
_cell.length_b   1.000
_cell.length_c   1.000
_cell.angle_alpha   90.00
_cell.angle_beta   90.00
_cell.angle_gamma   90.00
#
_symmetry.space_group_name_H-M   'P 1'
#
loop_
_entity.id
_entity.type
_entity.pdbx_description
1 polymer ?
#
loop_
_entity_poly.entity_id
_entity_poly.type
_entity_poly.pdbx_seq_one_letter_code
_entity_poly.pdbx_strand_id
1 'polypeptide(L)'
;MLKDIYSRYAGICAVIMKKTSGNSYDFLGSGFFITARGYIITSSNIVAPSDELYINIPHSNKSFSNIIDENITTIPVSLQQYDEENGLALLKTAEPTDLSVPLKLFDSTEDLQCGSSISCIGFPFGRESIYVPSIIKTIISAKYLLKNAKKILQLDTPYSLGLVGSPAINIHSGLIAGVMTNPLIDTSGTDLKLSYAIAIDQTDSVLRSEGLYIK
;
A
#
# COMPACT_ATOMS: atom_id res chain seq x y z
N MET A 1 11.24 13.32 11.47
CA MET A 1 10.48 12.06 11.56
C MET A 1 9.56 11.83 10.35
N LEU A 2 8.39 12.48 10.20
CA LEU A 2 7.53 12.27 9.02
C LEU A 2 8.19 12.66 7.70
N LYS A 3 8.97 13.74 7.68
CA LYS A 3 9.78 14.15 6.52
C LYS A 3 10.77 13.06 6.07
N ASP A 4 11.37 12.36 7.03
CA ASP A 4 12.37 11.32 6.77
C ASP A 4 11.69 10.06 6.26
N ILE A 5 10.54 9.69 6.87
CA ILE A 5 9.67 8.62 6.39
C ILE A 5 9.24 8.92 4.94
N TYR A 6 8.74 10.12 4.66
CA TYR A 6 8.36 10.52 3.32
C TYR A 6 9.52 10.38 2.33
N SER A 7 10.68 10.92 2.67
CA SER A 7 11.88 10.85 1.82
C SER A 7 12.34 9.42 1.56
N ARG A 8 12.12 8.51 2.52
CA ARG A 8 12.51 7.10 2.42
C ARG A 8 11.53 6.25 1.62
N TYR A 9 10.22 6.55 1.71
CA TYR A 9 9.18 5.64 1.21
C TYR A 9 8.38 6.18 0.01
N ALA A 10 8.33 7.50 -0.22
CA ALA A 10 7.52 8.05 -1.31
C ALA A 10 7.97 7.53 -2.70
N GLY A 11 9.27 7.40 -2.92
CA GLY A 11 9.83 6.91 -4.19
C GLY A 11 9.63 5.42 -4.45
N ILE A 12 9.15 4.65 -3.46
CA ILE A 12 8.84 3.23 -3.62
C ILE A 12 7.33 2.94 -3.58
N CYS A 13 6.50 3.97 -3.43
CA CYS A 13 5.05 3.84 -3.52
C CYS A 13 4.62 3.91 -5.00
N ALA A 14 3.67 3.05 -5.37
CA ALA A 14 3.17 2.94 -6.72
C ALA A 14 1.64 3.07 -6.75
N VAL A 15 1.15 3.72 -7.80
CA VAL A 15 -0.27 3.76 -8.18
C VAL A 15 -0.58 2.42 -8.85
N ILE A 16 -1.61 1.71 -8.39
CA ILE A 16 -2.07 0.47 -9.03
C ILE A 16 -3.21 0.78 -9.98
N MET A 17 -3.11 0.25 -11.19
CA MET A 17 -4.06 0.51 -12.27
C MET A 17 -4.43 -0.76 -13.02
N LYS A 18 -5.64 -0.76 -13.59
CA LYS A 18 -6.13 -1.80 -14.49
C LYS A 18 -6.36 -1.20 -15.86
N LYS A 19 -5.89 -1.88 -16.91
CA LYS A 19 -6.21 -1.47 -18.29
C LYS A 19 -7.66 -1.77 -18.62
N THR A 20 -8.36 -0.82 -19.22
CA THR A 20 -9.77 -1.00 -19.64
C THR A 20 -9.92 -1.15 -21.14
N SER A 21 -9.37 -0.21 -21.92
CA SER A 21 -9.41 -0.26 -23.38
C SER A 21 -8.32 0.62 -23.98
N GLY A 22 -7.64 0.14 -25.04
CA GLY A 22 -6.54 0.88 -25.66
C GLY A 22 -5.47 1.30 -24.64
N ASN A 23 -5.22 2.61 -24.53
CA ASN A 23 -4.31 3.23 -23.56
C ASN A 23 -5.05 3.84 -22.35
N SER A 24 -6.27 3.39 -22.05
CA SER A 24 -7.06 3.83 -20.89
C SER A 24 -6.86 2.91 -19.70
N TYR A 25 -6.71 3.51 -18.52
CA TYR A 25 -6.43 2.84 -17.26
C TYR A 25 -7.37 3.33 -16.16
N ASP A 26 -7.91 2.39 -15.39
CA ASP A 26 -8.67 2.69 -14.18
C ASP A 26 -7.74 2.65 -12.97
N PHE A 27 -7.84 3.66 -12.11
CA PHE A 27 -7.19 3.66 -10.80
C PHE A 27 -7.83 2.64 -9.86
N LEU A 28 -7.01 1.80 -9.24
CA LEU A 28 -7.45 0.79 -8.27
C LEU A 28 -7.08 1.17 -6.83
N GLY A 29 -5.90 1.75 -6.62
CA GLY A 29 -5.38 2.06 -5.29
C GLY A 29 -3.87 2.26 -5.29
N SER A 30 -3.25 1.93 -4.16
CA SER A 30 -1.81 2.04 -3.93
C SER A 30 -1.14 0.67 -3.80
N GLY A 31 0.18 0.65 -3.96
CA GLY A 31 1.06 -0.46 -3.61
C GLY A 31 2.45 0.07 -3.29
N PHE A 32 3.37 -0.81 -2.91
CA PHE A 32 4.76 -0.39 -2.66
C PHE A 32 5.76 -1.50 -2.98
N PHE A 33 6.91 -1.09 -3.50
CA PHE A 33 8.01 -2.00 -3.79
C PHE A 33 8.62 -2.52 -2.50
N ILE A 34 8.89 -3.82 -2.48
CA ILE A 34 9.58 -4.51 -1.38
C ILE A 34 10.97 -5.01 -1.76
N THR A 35 11.31 -4.98 -3.06
CA THR A 35 12.65 -5.30 -3.56
C THR A 35 12.98 -4.51 -4.82
N ALA A 36 14.25 -4.25 -5.09
CA ALA A 36 14.73 -3.71 -6.38
C ALA A 36 14.52 -4.69 -7.55
N ARG A 37 14.21 -5.97 -7.26
CA ARG A 37 13.82 -6.95 -8.28
C ARG A 37 12.39 -6.73 -8.80
N GLY A 38 11.68 -5.71 -8.33
CA GLY A 38 10.39 -5.32 -8.89
C GLY A 38 9.17 -5.95 -8.22
N TYR A 39 9.33 -6.59 -7.06
CA TYR A 39 8.20 -7.11 -6.28
C TYR A 39 7.47 -6.00 -5.53
N ILE A 40 6.14 -6.01 -5.59
CA ILE A 40 5.25 -4.98 -5.06
C ILE A 40 4.15 -5.64 -4.24
N ILE A 41 3.93 -5.17 -3.02
CA ILE A 41 2.78 -5.58 -2.21
C ILE A 41 1.62 -4.60 -2.45
N THR A 42 0.41 -5.14 -2.56
CA THR A 42 -0.84 -4.38 -2.53
C THR A 42 -1.94 -5.18 -1.83
N SER A 43 -3.14 -4.61 -1.73
CA SER A 43 -4.32 -5.29 -1.21
C SER A 43 -4.98 -6.15 -2.29
N SER A 44 -5.34 -7.38 -1.96
CA SER A 44 -6.12 -8.23 -2.88
C SER A 44 -7.51 -7.67 -3.15
N ASN A 45 -8.04 -6.79 -2.29
CA ASN A 45 -9.39 -6.24 -2.45
C ASN A 45 -9.53 -5.22 -3.60
N ILE A 46 -8.42 -4.81 -4.22
CA ILE A 46 -8.43 -3.83 -5.32
C ILE A 46 -7.93 -4.40 -6.65
N VAL A 47 -7.46 -5.65 -6.67
CA VAL A 47 -6.98 -6.34 -7.89
C VAL A 47 -7.73 -7.65 -8.07
N ALA A 48 -7.91 -8.09 -9.31
CA ALA A 48 -8.45 -9.41 -9.61
C ALA A 48 -7.46 -10.24 -10.46
N PRO A 49 -7.48 -11.59 -10.35
CA PRO A 49 -6.62 -12.45 -11.16
C PRO A 49 -6.78 -12.30 -12.68
N SER A 50 -7.94 -11.82 -13.14
CA SER A 50 -8.23 -11.56 -14.55
C SER A 50 -7.79 -10.18 -15.04
N ASP A 51 -7.31 -9.31 -14.16
CA ASP A 51 -6.97 -7.93 -14.52
C ASP A 51 -5.66 -7.85 -15.29
N GLU A 52 -5.62 -7.02 -16.34
CA GLU A 52 -4.36 -6.59 -16.96
C GLU A 52 -3.81 -5.40 -16.15
N LEU A 53 -2.89 -5.70 -15.23
CA LEU A 53 -2.40 -4.78 -14.22
C LEU A 53 -1.21 -3.95 -14.69
N TYR A 54 -1.23 -2.69 -14.30
CA TYR A 54 -0.17 -1.71 -14.53
C TYR A 54 0.11 -0.94 -13.24
N ILE A 55 1.30 -0.38 -13.18
CA ILE A 55 1.66 0.57 -12.14
C ILE A 55 2.12 1.89 -12.73
N ASN A 56 2.04 2.95 -11.95
CA ASN A 56 2.78 4.18 -12.18
C ASN A 56 3.57 4.52 -10.91
N ILE A 57 4.77 5.06 -11.10
CA ILE A 57 5.65 5.48 -10.01
C ILE A 57 5.83 6.99 -10.18
N PRO A 58 4.97 7.81 -9.54
CA PRO A 58 5.06 9.25 -9.64
C PRO A 58 6.40 9.74 -9.09
N HIS A 59 6.99 10.73 -9.76
CA HIS A 59 8.16 11.39 -9.22
C HIS A 59 7.80 12.07 -7.90
N SER A 60 8.53 11.74 -6.83
CA SER A 60 8.41 12.44 -5.55
C SER A 60 9.04 13.83 -5.70
N ASN A 61 8.25 14.83 -6.07
CA ASN A 61 8.75 16.20 -6.16
C ASN A 61 8.84 16.81 -4.76
N LYS A 62 10.04 17.29 -4.40
CA LYS A 62 10.27 18.17 -3.24
C LYS A 62 9.76 19.60 -3.47
N SER A 63 9.09 19.82 -4.60
CA SER A 63 8.53 21.09 -5.07
C SER A 63 7.03 20.91 -5.32
N PHE A 64 6.30 22.01 -5.52
CA PHE A 64 4.89 21.95 -5.88
C PHE A 64 4.68 21.09 -7.15
N SER A 65 3.81 20.09 -7.05
CA SER A 65 3.43 19.23 -8.17
C SER A 65 2.21 19.81 -8.88
N ASN A 66 2.21 19.74 -10.21
CA ASN A 66 0.99 19.96 -10.97
C ASN A 66 0.00 18.82 -10.65
N ILE A 67 -1.27 19.18 -10.52
CA ILE A 67 -2.35 18.24 -10.18
C ILE A 67 -2.64 17.29 -11.35
N ILE A 68 -2.37 17.73 -12.58
CA ILE A 68 -2.59 16.98 -13.81
C ILE A 68 -1.22 16.65 -14.40
N ASP A 69 -0.87 15.37 -14.40
CA ASP A 69 0.26 14.86 -15.18
C ASP A 69 -0.29 14.23 -16.46
N GLU A 70 -0.07 14.89 -17.58
CA GLU A 70 -0.51 14.43 -18.90
C GLU A 70 0.34 13.25 -19.41
N ASN A 71 1.51 12.98 -18.79
CA ASN A 71 2.46 11.95 -19.23
C ASN A 71 2.66 10.88 -18.15
N ILE A 72 1.61 10.12 -17.86
CA ILE A 72 1.69 8.98 -16.95
C ILE A 72 2.47 7.86 -17.64
N THR A 73 3.68 7.58 -17.15
CA THR A 73 4.42 6.38 -17.56
C THR A 73 3.83 5.18 -16.82
N THR A 74 3.25 4.24 -17.56
CA THR A 74 2.71 2.99 -16.99
C THR A 74 3.68 1.84 -17.24
N ILE A 75 3.83 0.97 -16.24
CA ILE A 75 4.68 -0.22 -16.29
C ILE A 75 3.78 -1.44 -16.11
N PRO A 76 3.77 -2.41 -17.05
CA PRO A 76 2.99 -3.62 -16.88
C PRO A 76 3.55 -4.47 -15.72
N VAL A 77 2.65 -5.09 -14.96
CA VAL A 77 3.00 -5.99 -13.87
C VAL A 77 2.19 -7.27 -13.95
N SER A 78 2.77 -8.37 -13.49
CA SER A 78 2.09 -9.66 -13.36
C SER A 78 1.74 -9.95 -11.92
N LEU A 79 0.55 -10.51 -11.69
CA LEU A 79 0.13 -11.02 -10.40
C LEU A 79 0.86 -12.34 -10.10
N GLN A 80 1.74 -12.32 -9.11
CA GLN A 80 2.52 -13.50 -8.68
C GLN A 80 1.75 -14.32 -7.66
N GLN A 81 1.17 -13.64 -6.67
CA GLN A 81 0.41 -14.28 -5.60
C GLN A 81 -0.85 -13.46 -5.30
N TYR A 82 -1.94 -14.17 -5.05
CA TYR A 82 -3.23 -13.59 -4.69
C TYR A 82 -3.80 -14.36 -3.50
N ASP A 83 -3.79 -13.72 -2.34
CA ASP A 83 -4.30 -14.27 -1.10
C ASP A 83 -5.50 -13.42 -0.64
N GLU A 84 -6.67 -13.83 -1.09
CA GLU A 84 -7.93 -13.20 -0.71
C GLU A 84 -8.20 -13.29 0.79
N GLU A 85 -7.85 -14.43 1.39
CA GLU A 85 -8.10 -14.72 2.80
C GLU A 85 -7.36 -13.73 3.72
N ASN A 86 -6.07 -13.52 3.43
CA ASN A 86 -5.23 -12.55 4.14
C ASN A 86 -5.35 -11.13 3.59
N GLY A 87 -6.03 -10.92 2.46
CA GLY A 87 -6.29 -9.60 1.91
C GLY A 87 -5.09 -9.01 1.15
N LEU A 88 -4.17 -9.84 0.67
CA LEU A 88 -2.87 -9.43 0.14
C LEU A 88 -2.64 -9.96 -1.27
N ALA A 89 -1.99 -9.16 -2.10
CA ALA A 89 -1.53 -9.57 -3.40
C ALA A 89 -0.07 -9.14 -3.62
N LEU A 90 0.67 -9.97 -4.35
CA LEU A 90 2.04 -9.71 -4.74
C LEU A 90 2.11 -9.55 -6.25
N LEU A 91 2.56 -8.39 -6.70
CA LEU A 91 2.78 -8.07 -8.10
C LEU A 91 4.28 -8.06 -8.42
N LYS A 92 4.61 -8.19 -9.70
CA LYS A 92 5.99 -8.14 -10.15
C LYS A 92 6.12 -7.41 -11.49
N THR A 93 7.08 -6.50 -11.59
CA THR A 93 7.55 -5.97 -12.87
C THR A 93 8.41 -7.00 -13.60
N ALA A 94 8.38 -6.96 -14.94
CA ALA A 94 9.22 -7.83 -15.77
C ALA A 94 10.71 -7.58 -15.52
N GLU A 95 11.11 -6.31 -15.52
CA GLU A 95 12.49 -5.88 -15.28
C GLU A 95 12.70 -5.40 -13.84
N PRO A 96 13.91 -5.56 -13.27
CA PRO A 96 14.30 -4.88 -12.04
C PRO A 96 14.14 -3.36 -12.14
N THR A 97 14.01 -2.71 -11.00
CA THR A 97 13.89 -1.25 -10.91
C THR A 97 15.14 -0.65 -10.29
N ASP A 98 15.51 0.56 -10.71
CA ASP A 98 16.60 1.34 -10.11
C ASP A 98 16.17 2.01 -8.78
N LEU A 99 15.07 1.56 -8.18
CA LEU A 99 14.55 2.11 -6.94
C LEU A 99 15.42 1.69 -5.76
N SER A 100 15.75 2.68 -4.93
CA SER A 100 16.44 2.46 -3.65
C SER A 100 15.48 1.93 -2.59
N VAL A 101 15.14 0.65 -2.65
CA VAL A 101 14.31 -0.02 -1.62
C VAL A 101 15.13 -0.24 -0.34
N PRO A 102 14.65 0.17 0.85
CA PRO A 102 15.36 -0.05 2.10
C PRO A 102 15.61 -1.54 2.40
N LEU A 103 16.82 -1.87 2.90
CA LEU A 103 17.20 -3.25 3.26
C LEU A 103 16.38 -3.83 4.42
N LYS A 104 16.04 -2.99 5.40
CA LYS A 104 15.12 -3.31 6.49
C LYS A 104 13.83 -2.55 6.23
N LEU A 105 12.74 -3.27 6.05
CA LEU A 105 11.48 -2.74 5.59
C LEU A 105 10.34 -3.02 6.58
N PHE A 106 10.31 -4.20 7.19
CA PHE A 106 9.17 -4.64 8.01
C PHE A 106 9.42 -4.46 9.49
N ASP A 107 8.37 -4.10 10.21
CA ASP A 107 8.37 -4.02 11.67
C ASP A 107 7.88 -5.34 12.29
N SER A 108 8.06 -5.49 13.59
CA SER A 108 7.32 -6.49 14.38
C SER A 108 5.99 -5.91 14.83
N THR A 109 4.87 -6.64 14.62
CA THR A 109 3.58 -6.17 15.13
C THR A 109 3.24 -6.63 16.55
N GLU A 110 4.11 -7.42 17.18
CA GLU A 110 3.91 -7.93 18.53
C GLU A 110 3.89 -6.79 19.56
N ASP A 111 4.82 -5.84 19.43
CA ASP A 111 4.98 -4.72 20.35
C ASP A 111 4.12 -3.49 20.01
N LEU A 112 3.37 -3.54 18.89
CA LEU A 112 2.48 -2.42 18.51
C LEU A 112 1.29 -2.34 19.46
N GLN A 113 1.19 -1.22 20.18
CA GLN A 113 0.10 -0.93 21.11
C GLN A 113 -0.92 0.03 20.51
N CYS A 114 -2.17 -0.02 20.99
CA CYS A 114 -3.12 1.06 20.69
C CYS A 114 -2.55 2.41 21.16
N GLY A 115 -2.75 3.46 20.37
CA GLY A 115 -2.10 4.76 20.54
C GLY A 115 -0.75 4.90 19.84
N SER A 116 -0.16 3.81 19.32
CA SER A 116 1.06 3.89 18.50
C SER A 116 0.82 4.77 17.28
N SER A 117 1.76 5.69 17.03
CA SER A 117 1.72 6.60 15.88
C SER A 117 2.10 5.87 14.60
N ILE A 118 1.21 5.91 13.61
CA ILE A 118 1.37 5.32 12.28
C ILE A 118 1.34 6.44 11.23
N SER A 119 2.08 6.27 10.15
CA SER A 119 1.92 7.07 8.94
C SER A 119 1.66 6.19 7.74
N CYS A 120 0.83 6.66 6.80
CA CYS A 120 0.59 5.97 5.55
C CYS A 120 1.04 6.86 4.38
N ILE A 121 1.61 6.27 3.33
CA ILE A 121 1.97 6.99 2.10
C ILE A 121 1.29 6.35 0.91
N GLY A 122 0.38 7.07 0.26
CA GLY A 122 -0.32 6.56 -0.91
C GLY A 122 -0.89 7.69 -1.76
N PHE A 123 -1.87 7.35 -2.59
CA PHE A 123 -2.43 8.23 -3.61
C PHE A 123 -3.93 8.48 -3.34
N PRO A 124 -4.28 9.23 -2.28
CA PRO A 124 -5.67 9.37 -1.83
C PRO A 124 -6.61 9.97 -2.89
N PHE A 125 -6.06 10.70 -3.87
CA PHE A 125 -6.78 11.38 -4.95
C PHE A 125 -6.53 10.75 -6.34
N GLY A 126 -6.09 9.48 -6.38
CA GLY A 126 -5.80 8.80 -7.64
C GLY A 126 -7.03 8.62 -8.55
N ARG A 127 -8.24 8.61 -7.98
CA ARG A 127 -9.50 8.55 -8.75
C ARG A 127 -9.73 9.82 -9.57
N GLU A 128 -9.25 10.94 -9.07
CA GLU A 128 -9.28 12.25 -9.72
C GLU A 128 -8.08 12.44 -10.66
N SER A 129 -7.32 11.36 -10.95
CA SER A 129 -6.07 11.38 -11.72
C SER A 129 -4.96 12.23 -11.10
N ILE A 130 -4.97 12.36 -9.77
CA ILE A 130 -3.95 13.10 -9.00
C ILE A 130 -3.04 12.10 -8.32
N TYR A 131 -1.89 11.82 -8.94
CA TYR A 131 -0.92 10.83 -8.47
C TYR A 131 0.18 11.41 -7.58
N VAL A 132 -0.16 12.40 -6.74
CA VAL A 132 0.79 12.98 -5.80
C VAL A 132 0.87 12.11 -4.53
N PRO A 133 2.05 11.55 -4.18
CA PRO A 133 2.18 10.74 -2.98
C PRO A 133 1.96 11.62 -1.75
N SER A 134 0.99 11.23 -0.93
CA SER A 134 0.56 11.95 0.27
C SER A 134 0.88 11.15 1.52
N ILE A 135 1.53 11.78 2.49
CA ILE A 135 1.77 11.19 3.81
C ILE A 135 0.71 11.66 4.81
N ILE A 136 0.08 10.71 5.48
CA ILE A 136 -0.97 10.95 6.48
C ILE A 136 -0.50 10.38 7.81
N LYS A 137 -0.71 11.10 8.90
CA LYS A 137 -0.47 10.63 10.28
C LYS A 137 -1.78 10.14 10.89
N THR A 138 -1.72 9.01 11.59
CA THR A 138 -2.85 8.37 12.28
C THR A 138 -2.32 7.61 13.51
N ILE A 139 -3.21 7.02 14.30
CA ILE A 139 -2.85 6.11 15.40
C ILE A 139 -3.54 4.75 15.24
N ILE A 140 -2.99 3.73 15.89
CA ILE A 140 -3.70 2.46 16.09
C ILE A 140 -4.80 2.69 17.14
N SER A 141 -6.06 2.68 16.72
CA SER A 141 -7.22 2.85 17.61
C SER A 141 -7.66 1.53 18.24
N ALA A 142 -7.55 0.44 17.50
CA ALA A 142 -7.89 -0.89 17.95
C ALA A 142 -7.08 -1.96 17.21
N LYS A 143 -6.98 -3.16 17.81
CA LYS A 143 -6.39 -4.35 17.19
C LYS A 143 -7.45 -5.46 17.17
N TYR A 144 -7.60 -6.12 16.04
CA TYR A 144 -8.52 -7.24 15.87
C TYR A 144 -7.77 -8.50 15.46
N LEU A 145 -8.24 -9.64 15.96
CA LEU A 145 -7.84 -10.97 15.51
C LEU A 145 -9.08 -11.65 14.91
N LEU A 146 -9.05 -11.93 13.62
CA LEU A 146 -10.16 -12.59 12.93
C LEU A 146 -10.00 -14.12 12.95
N LYS A 147 -11.04 -14.84 12.50
CA LYS A 147 -11.16 -16.31 12.63
C LYS A 147 -10.00 -17.10 11.99
N ASN A 148 -9.29 -16.53 11.01
CA ASN A 148 -8.14 -17.12 10.33
C ASN A 148 -6.79 -16.63 10.86
N ALA A 149 -6.73 -16.17 12.11
CA ALA A 149 -5.56 -15.53 12.71
C ALA A 149 -5.09 -14.25 11.98
N LYS A 150 -5.90 -13.70 11.08
CA LYS A 150 -5.64 -12.42 10.42
C LYS A 150 -5.67 -11.30 11.45
N LYS A 151 -4.51 -10.67 11.64
CA LYS A 151 -4.31 -9.52 12.51
C LYS A 151 -4.62 -8.23 11.75
N ILE A 152 -5.49 -7.40 12.32
CA ILE A 152 -5.89 -6.13 11.73
C ILE A 152 -5.65 -5.00 12.72
N LEU A 153 -5.15 -3.88 12.20
CA LEU A 153 -4.99 -2.63 12.90
C LEU A 153 -6.09 -1.67 12.42
N GLN A 154 -6.93 -1.18 13.34
CA GLN A 154 -7.86 -0.09 13.05
C GLN A 154 -7.16 1.24 13.27
N LEU A 155 -7.39 2.18 12.35
CA LEU A 155 -6.75 3.49 12.33
C LEU A 155 -7.81 4.60 12.45
N ASP A 156 -7.48 5.69 13.15
CA ASP A 156 -8.36 6.86 13.33
C ASP A 156 -8.44 7.80 12.12
N THR A 157 -7.81 7.43 11.00
CA THR A 157 -7.88 8.21 9.76
C THR A 157 -9.11 7.85 8.92
N PRO A 158 -9.77 8.85 8.30
CA PRO A 158 -10.83 8.62 7.32
C PRO A 158 -10.42 7.64 6.23
N TYR A 159 -11.33 6.74 5.89
CA TYR A 159 -11.16 5.83 4.76
C TYR A 159 -10.99 6.59 3.45
N SER A 160 -10.00 6.19 2.67
CA SER A 160 -9.80 6.58 1.27
C SER A 160 -9.40 5.35 0.47
N LEU A 161 -10.13 5.07 -0.62
CA LEU A 161 -9.78 3.99 -1.56
C LEU A 161 -8.35 4.15 -2.07
N GLY A 162 -7.90 5.39 -2.27
CA GLY A 162 -6.56 5.66 -2.75
C GLY A 162 -5.44 5.29 -1.79
N LEU A 163 -5.74 5.07 -0.51
CA LEU A 163 -4.79 4.54 0.46
C LEU A 163 -4.78 3.02 0.52
N VAL A 164 -5.76 2.31 -0.04
CA VAL A 164 -5.79 0.85 -0.01
C VAL A 164 -4.58 0.29 -0.75
N GLY A 165 -3.87 -0.63 -0.11
CA GLY A 165 -2.59 -1.21 -0.55
C GLY A 165 -1.34 -0.38 -0.21
N SER A 166 -1.48 0.83 0.35
CA SER A 166 -0.33 1.63 0.81
C SER A 166 0.34 1.05 2.07
N PRO A 167 1.63 1.32 2.30
CA PRO A 167 2.30 0.90 3.52
C PRO A 167 1.84 1.73 4.72
N ALA A 168 1.43 1.05 5.80
CA ALA A 168 1.25 1.64 7.12
C ALA A 168 2.57 1.51 7.90
N ILE A 169 3.19 2.64 8.22
CA ILE A 169 4.56 2.76 8.74
C ILE A 169 4.51 3.17 10.21
N ASN A 170 5.13 2.39 11.08
CA ASN A 170 5.33 2.80 12.46
C ASN A 170 6.28 4.00 12.51
N ILE A 171 5.77 5.11 13.04
CA ILE A 171 6.50 6.38 13.05
C ILE A 171 7.74 6.30 13.96
N HIS A 172 7.71 5.48 15.00
CA HIS A 172 8.82 5.32 15.95
C HIS A 172 9.99 4.54 15.35
N SER A 173 9.73 3.38 14.76
CA SER A 173 10.75 2.52 14.14
C SER A 173 11.12 2.98 12.73
N GLY A 174 10.21 3.69 12.04
CA GLY A 174 10.30 4.02 10.63
C GLY A 174 10.22 2.78 9.73
N LEU A 175 9.59 1.70 10.19
CA LEU A 175 9.40 0.42 9.48
C LEU A 175 7.91 0.18 9.18
N ILE A 176 7.62 -0.63 8.17
CA ILE A 176 6.25 -0.93 7.75
C ILE A 176 5.63 -1.91 8.75
N ALA A 177 4.54 -1.48 9.40
CA ALA A 177 3.74 -2.23 10.35
C ALA A 177 2.51 -2.89 9.72
N GLY A 178 2.12 -2.50 8.50
CA GLY A 178 1.02 -3.15 7.80
C GLY A 178 0.76 -2.64 6.38
N VAL A 179 -0.27 -3.19 5.77
CA VAL A 179 -0.76 -2.84 4.42
C VAL A 179 -2.20 -2.35 4.56
N MET A 180 -2.48 -1.12 4.14
CA MET A 180 -3.82 -0.54 4.20
C MET A 180 -4.82 -1.38 3.38
N THR A 181 -6.02 -1.59 3.90
CA THR A 181 -7.04 -2.44 3.28
C THR A 181 -8.43 -1.80 3.31
N ASN A 182 -9.40 -2.44 2.67
CA ASN A 182 -10.80 -2.00 2.69
C ASN A 182 -11.38 -2.09 4.10
N PRO A 183 -12.47 -1.34 4.38
CA PRO A 183 -13.17 -1.45 5.64
C PRO A 183 -13.63 -2.88 5.91
N LEU A 184 -13.38 -3.37 7.14
CA LEU A 184 -13.85 -4.69 7.58
C LEU A 184 -15.28 -4.68 8.08
N ILE A 185 -15.71 -3.52 8.57
CA ILE A 185 -17.05 -3.30 9.09
C ILE A 185 -17.72 -2.38 8.10
N ASP A 186 -18.87 -2.81 7.61
CA ASP A 186 -19.74 -1.93 6.86
C ASP A 186 -20.31 -0.87 7.82
N THR A 187 -19.78 0.34 7.71
CA THR A 187 -20.22 1.49 8.49
C THR A 187 -21.23 2.35 7.70
N SER A 188 -21.79 1.82 6.61
CA SER A 188 -22.82 2.49 5.80
C SER A 188 -23.97 2.98 6.69
N GLY A 189 -24.22 4.29 6.65
CA GLY A 189 -25.23 4.94 7.48
C GLY A 189 -24.73 5.45 8.83
N THR A 190 -23.44 5.31 9.14
CA THR A 190 -22.79 6.01 10.27
C THR A 190 -21.83 7.07 9.76
N ASP A 191 -21.58 8.11 10.57
CA ASP A 191 -20.56 9.13 10.27
C ASP A 191 -19.12 8.62 10.51
N LEU A 192 -18.95 7.37 10.95
CA LEU A 192 -17.66 6.75 11.26
C LEU A 192 -17.04 6.18 9.98
N LYS A 193 -16.04 6.90 9.45
CA LYS A 193 -15.16 6.43 8.37
C LYS A 193 -13.80 6.09 8.97
N LEU A 194 -13.58 4.82 9.29
CA LEU A 194 -12.30 4.34 9.84
C LEU A 194 -11.54 3.58 8.77
N SER A 195 -10.22 3.66 8.83
CA SER A 195 -9.32 2.89 7.97
C SER A 195 -8.77 1.68 8.70
N TYR A 196 -8.32 0.69 7.94
CA TYR A 196 -7.79 -0.55 8.47
C TYR A 196 -6.49 -0.91 7.76
N ALA A 197 -5.59 -1.59 8.47
CA ALA A 197 -4.38 -2.15 7.89
C ALA A 197 -4.25 -3.62 8.30
N ILE A 198 -3.87 -4.47 7.35
CA ILE A 198 -3.45 -5.85 7.58
C ILE A 198 -2.06 -5.79 8.19
N ALA A 199 -1.85 -6.44 9.34
CA ALA A 199 -0.55 -6.46 10.01
C ALA A 199 0.54 -7.02 9.07
N ILE A 200 1.75 -6.45 9.11
CA ILE A 200 2.79 -6.80 8.14
C ILE A 200 3.21 -8.28 8.22
N ASP A 201 3.12 -8.90 9.39
CA ASP A 201 3.39 -10.33 9.60
C ASP A 201 2.56 -11.23 8.67
N GLN A 202 1.39 -10.77 8.20
CA GLN A 202 0.52 -11.54 7.32
C GLN A 202 1.08 -11.64 5.89
N THR A 203 2.05 -10.80 5.52
CA THR A 203 2.64 -10.83 4.17
C THR A 203 3.45 -12.09 3.88
N ASP A 204 3.83 -12.84 4.90
CA ASP A 204 4.46 -14.16 4.74
C ASP A 204 3.67 -15.10 3.83
N SER A 205 2.34 -14.99 3.80
CA SER A 205 1.48 -15.84 2.98
C SER A 205 1.70 -15.65 1.48
N VAL A 206 2.09 -14.46 1.05
CA VAL A 206 2.37 -14.13 -0.36
C VAL A 206 3.88 -14.09 -0.67
N LEU A 207 4.74 -13.97 0.34
CA LEU A 207 6.19 -13.83 0.14
C LEU A 207 6.96 -15.15 0.12
N ARG A 208 6.57 -16.11 0.96
CA ARG A 208 7.35 -17.34 1.15
C ARG A 208 7.38 -18.24 -0.09
N SER A 209 6.27 -18.31 -0.85
CA SER A 209 6.20 -19.08 -2.10
C SER A 209 7.16 -18.57 -3.17
N GLU A 210 7.48 -17.27 -3.13
CA GLU A 210 8.43 -16.59 -4.03
C GLU A 210 9.88 -16.57 -3.49
N GLY A 211 10.14 -17.23 -2.35
CA GLY A 211 11.45 -17.23 -1.70
C GLY A 211 11.88 -15.85 -1.20
N LEU A 212 10.93 -14.98 -0.86
CA LEU A 212 11.16 -13.64 -0.34
C LEU A 212 11.16 -13.67 1.19
N TYR A 213 12.27 -13.24 1.80
CA TYR A 213 12.43 -13.15 3.26
C TYR A 213 12.80 -11.71 3.63
N ILE A 214 11.79 -10.88 3.82
CA ILE A 214 11.94 -9.45 4.16
C ILE A 214 11.92 -9.29 5.68
N LYS A 215 12.80 -8.44 6.21
CA LYS A 215 12.93 -8.13 7.65
C LYS A 215 12.79 -6.64 7.91
#